data_AF-A0A7J8Y6G3-F1
#
_entry.id   AF-A0A7J8Y6G3-F1
#
_cell.length_a   1.000
_cell.length_b   1.000
_cell.length_c   1.000
_cell.angle_alpha   90.00
_cell.angle_beta   90.00
_cell.angle_gamma   90.00
#
_symmetry.space_group_name_H-M   'P 1'
#
loop_
_entity.id
_entity.type
_entity.pdbx_description
1 polymer ?
#
loop_
_entity_poly.entity_id
_entity_poly.type
_entity_poly.pdbx_seq_one_letter_code
_entity_poly.pdbx_strand_id
1 'polypeptide(L)' 'MAQGSAAVPSTELLEWPKKDNRRLLHAVYRVGDLDRTIKFYTECFGMKLLRKRDIPEEKYSNAFLGFGPEESHFVMELTY' A
#
# COMPACT_ATOMS: atom_id res chain seq x y z
N MET A 1 -2.26 -47.70 2.61
CA MET A 1 -2.93 -46.78 3.55
C MET A 1 -1.90 -45.75 4.00
N ALA A 2 -1.82 -44.60 3.33
CA ALA A 2 -0.90 -43.52 3.72
C ALA A 2 -1.59 -42.68 4.80
N GLN A 3 -1.05 -42.68 6.01
CA GLN A 3 -1.50 -41.80 7.09
C GLN A 3 -1.01 -40.38 6.77
N GLY A 4 -1.96 -39.46 6.57
CA GLY A 4 -1.67 -38.03 6.49
C GLY A 4 -1.19 -37.54 7.85
N SER A 5 0.07 -37.09 7.92
CA SER A 5 0.59 -36.39 9.09
C SER A 5 -0.16 -35.06 9.22
N ALA A 6 -0.97 -34.93 10.25
CA ALA A 6 -1.54 -33.63 10.62
C ALA A 6 -0.40 -32.74 11.12
N ALA A 7 -0.12 -31.66 10.40
CA ALA A 7 0.88 -30.68 10.81
C ALA A 7 0.48 -30.12 12.19
N VAL A 8 1.26 -30.44 13.22
CA VAL A 8 1.13 -29.83 14.54
C VAL A 8 1.39 -28.33 14.36
N PRO A 9 0.44 -27.43 14.69
CA PRO A 9 0.73 -26.01 14.65
C PRO A 9 1.75 -25.75 15.74
N SER A 10 3.00 -25.49 15.34
CA SER A 10 4.05 -25.17 16.29
C SER A 10 3.64 -23.91 17.04
N THR A 11 3.66 -23.97 18.38
CA THR A 11 3.45 -22.82 19.27
C THR A 11 4.40 -21.66 18.96
N GLU A 12 5.47 -21.92 18.22
CA GLU A 12 6.43 -20.96 17.67
C GLU A 12 5.88 -20.09 16.53
N LEU A 13 4.80 -20.47 15.85
CA LEU A 13 4.23 -19.70 14.72
C LEU A 13 3.77 -18.30 15.15
N LEU A 14 3.34 -18.16 16.40
CA LEU A 14 2.90 -16.88 16.96
C LEU A 14 4.05 -16.05 17.53
N GLU A 15 5.27 -16.59 17.62
CA GLU A 15 6.41 -15.86 18.16
C GLU A 15 6.94 -14.80 17.18
N TRP A 16 6.88 -15.08 15.88
CA TRP A 16 7.27 -14.10 14.86
C TRP A 16 6.33 -12.88 14.88
N PRO A 17 4.98 -13.00 14.74
CA PRO A 17 4.09 -11.84 14.76
C PRO A 17 4.16 -11.01 16.04
N LYS A 18 4.48 -11.62 17.19
CA LYS A 18 4.66 -10.92 18.47
C LYS A 18 5.94 -10.08 18.53
N LYS A 19 6.99 -10.49 17.81
CA LYS A 19 8.29 -9.79 17.74
C LYS A 19 8.38 -8.82 16.56
N ASP A 20 7.53 -8.99 15.56
CA ASP A 20 7.47 -8.20 14.35
C ASP A 20 6.75 -6.86 14.58
N ASN A 21 7.17 -5.80 13.88
CA ASN A 21 6.54 -4.49 13.91
C ASN A 21 5.96 -4.16 12.53
N ARG A 22 4.89 -4.86 12.16
CA ARG A 22 4.23 -4.66 10.87
C ARG A 22 3.42 -3.37 10.86
N ARG A 23 3.47 -2.66 9.73
CA ARG A 23 2.73 -1.42 9.51
C ARG A 23 1.98 -1.47 8.19
N LEU A 24 0.77 -0.93 8.18
CA LEU A 24 0.05 -0.66 6.94
C LEU A 24 0.73 0.51 6.22
N LEU A 25 1.13 0.29 4.97
CA LEU A 25 1.91 1.27 4.20
C LEU A 25 1.00 2.09 3.29
N HIS A 26 0.32 1.42 2.37
CA HIS A 26 -0.55 2.06 1.40
C HIS A 26 -1.57 1.09 0.84
N ALA A 27 -2.62 1.64 0.24
CA ALA A 27 -3.52 0.91 -0.63
C ALA A 27 -3.31 1.33 -2.09
N VAL A 28 -3.21 0.33 -2.96
CA VAL A 28 -2.93 0.47 -4.39
C VAL A 28 -4.22 0.28 -5.18
N TYR A 29 -4.57 1.24 -6.02
CA TYR A 29 -5.72 1.11 -6.93
C TYR A 29 -5.55 1.97 -8.18
N ARG A 30 -6.30 1.59 -9.22
CA ARG A 30 -6.24 2.26 -10.52
C ARG A 30 -7.20 3.42 -10.61
N VAL A 31 -6.81 4.46 -11.35
CA VAL A 31 -7.63 5.65 -11.61
C VAL A 31 -7.67 5.93 -13.12
N GLY A 32 -8.79 6.46 -13.61
CA GLY A 32 -8.96 6.75 -15.04
C GLY A 32 -8.41 8.11 -15.48
N ASP A 33 -8.03 8.97 -14.55
CA ASP A 33 -7.39 10.27 -14.79
C ASP A 33 -6.60 10.66 -13.53
N LEU A 34 -5.27 10.64 -13.64
CA LEU A 34 -4.38 10.84 -12.50
C LEU A 34 -4.45 12.27 -11.95
N ASP A 35 -4.40 13.27 -12.82
CA ASP A 35 -4.33 14.68 -12.40
C ASP A 35 -5.67 15.15 -11.83
N ARG A 36 -6.80 14.70 -12.42
CA ARG A 36 -8.13 14.95 -11.85
C ARG A 36 -8.27 14.33 -10.47
N THR A 37 -7.76 13.12 -10.28
CA THR A 37 -7.83 12.43 -8.99
C THR A 37 -6.93 13.12 -7.96
N ILE A 38 -5.70 13.48 -8.32
CA ILE A 38 -4.80 14.24 -7.43
C ILE A 38 -5.49 15.52 -6.96
N LYS A 39 -6.04 16.31 -7.89
CA LYS A 39 -6.73 17.56 -7.57
C LYS A 39 -7.89 17.35 -6.60
N PHE A 40 -8.72 16.33 -6.84
CA PHE A 40 -9.84 16.00 -5.96
C PHE A 40 -9.38 15.65 -4.53
N TYR A 41 -8.35 14.81 -4.39
CA TYR A 41 -7.85 14.41 -3.07
C TYR A 41 -7.15 15.56 -2.35
N THR A 42 -6.48 16.46 -3.07
CA THR A 42 -5.85 17.65 -2.46
C THR A 42 -6.88 18.72 -2.06
N GLU A 43 -7.87 19.02 -2.91
CA GLU A 43 -8.81 20.12 -2.69
C GLU A 43 -9.99 19.73 -1.80
N CYS A 44 -10.54 18.52 -1.99
CA CYS A 44 -11.73 18.08 -1.26
C CYS A 44 -11.39 17.37 0.06
N PHE A 45 -10.30 16.60 0.09
CA PHE A 45 -9.90 15.85 1.29
C PHE A 45 -8.71 16.45 2.03
N GLY A 46 -8.07 17.49 1.49
CA GLY A 46 -6.93 18.14 2.14
C GLY A 46 -5.67 17.28 2.19
N MET A 47 -5.58 16.24 1.35
CA MET A 47 -4.37 15.43 1.25
C MET A 47 -3.24 16.19 0.56
N LYS A 48 -2.02 15.70 0.72
CA LYS A 48 -0.83 16.21 0.03
C LYS A 48 -0.36 15.19 -0.98
N LEU A 49 0.02 15.67 -2.16
CA LEU A 49 0.81 14.88 -3.11
C LEU A 49 2.23 14.74 -2.54
N LEU A 50 2.63 13.51 -2.23
CA LEU A 50 3.91 13.19 -1.61
C LEU A 50 4.96 12.88 -2.67
N ARG A 51 4.57 12.08 -3.67
CA ARG A 51 5.47 11.62 -4.74
C ARG A 51 4.66 11.31 -5.99
N LYS A 52 5.18 11.68 -7.16
CA LYS A 52 4.65 11.29 -8.48
C LYS A 52 5.79 10.65 -9.27
N ARG A 53 5.53 9.50 -9.90
CA ARG A 53 6.51 8.76 -10.69
C ARG A 53 5.88 8.32 -11.99
N ASP A 54 6.44 8.79 -13.10
CA ASP A 54 6.05 8.34 -14.43
C ASP A 54 7.00 7.22 -14.89
N ILE A 55 6.44 6.11 -15.37
CA ILE A 55 7.19 4.97 -15.90
C ILE A 55 6.80 4.81 -17.37
N PRO A 56 7.42 5.60 -18.27
CA PRO A 56 7.03 5.65 -19.69
C PRO A 56 7.28 4.32 -20.41
N GLU A 57 8.26 3.53 -19.94
CA GLU A 57 8.59 2.20 -20.47
C GLU A 57 7.42 1.21 -20.31
N GLU A 58 6.70 1.30 -19.20
CA GLU A 58 5.55 0.42 -18.88
C GLU A 58 4.20 1.12 -19.08
N LYS A 59 4.23 2.36 -19.59
CA LYS A 59 3.06 3.20 -19.91
C LYS A 59 2.10 3.41 -18.72
N TYR A 60 2.64 3.52 -17.50
CA TYR A 60 1.84 3.90 -16.35
C TYR A 60 2.49 4.99 -15.51
N SER A 61 1.65 5.67 -14.73
CA SER A 61 2.06 6.73 -13.81
C SER A 61 1.52 6.44 -12.41
N ASN A 62 2.38 6.57 -11.39
CA ASN A 62 1.99 6.44 -9.99
C ASN A 62 1.98 7.79 -9.27
N ALA A 63 0.99 8.00 -8.39
CA ALA A 63 0.95 9.12 -7.47
C ALA A 63 0.67 8.65 -6.04
N PHE A 64 1.43 9.16 -5.09
CA PHE A 64 1.31 8.87 -3.66
C PHE A 64 0.70 10.07 -2.95
N LEU A 65 -0.44 9.87 -2.28
CA LEU A 65 -1.16 10.93 -1.56
C LEU A 65 -1.46 10.53 -0.12
N GLY A 66 -1.36 11.47 0.80
CA GLY A 66 -1.72 11.22 2.19
C GLY A 66 -1.70 12.48 3.04
N PHE A 67 -1.89 12.31 4.35
CA PHE A 67 -1.89 13.41 5.32
C PHE A 67 -0.51 13.72 5.91
N GLY A 68 0.50 12.90 5.60
CA GLY A 68 1.85 13.01 6.12
C GLY A 68 2.83 12.12 5.34
N PRO A 69 4.11 12.09 5.75
CA PRO A 69 5.16 11.41 5.01
C PRO A 69 5.03 9.87 5.07
N GLU A 70 5.45 9.18 4.00
CA GLU A 70 5.25 7.73 3.76
C GLU A 70 5.87 6.85 4.87
N GLU A 71 6.92 7.33 5.56
CA GLU A 71 7.62 6.59 6.61
C GLU A 71 6.75 6.40 7.87
N SER A 72 5.85 7.34 8.15
CA SER A 72 5.03 7.37 9.37
C SER A 72 3.52 7.31 9.13
N HIS A 73 3.04 7.54 7.90
CA HIS A 73 1.62 7.58 7.57
C HIS A 73 1.23 6.49 6.58
N PHE A 74 -0.04 6.11 6.63
CA PHE A 74 -0.67 5.33 5.58
C PHE A 74 -1.03 6.26 4.41
N VAL A 75 -0.72 5.84 3.18
CA VAL A 75 -0.90 6.67 1.98
C VAL A 75 -1.67 5.94 0.88
N MET A 76 -2.14 6.66 -0.11
CA MET A 76 -2.83 6.15 -1.29
C MET A 76 -1.85 6.09 -2.46
N GLU A 77 -1.68 4.93 -3.07
CA GLU A 77 -0.94 4.77 -4.32
C GLU A 77 -1.95 4.66 -5.48
N LEU A 78 -2.01 5.71 -6.28
CA LEU A 78 -2.82 5.78 -7.48
C LEU A 78 -1.99 5.30 -8.67
N THR A 79 -2.53 4.40 -9.49
CA THR A 79 -1.91 3.96 -10.74
C THR A 79 -2.80 4.33 -11.92
N TYR A 80 -2.23 5.03 -12.89
CA TYR A 80 -2.87 5.35 -14.18
C TYR A 80 -2.24 4.51 -15.29
#